data_AF-A0A938KIQ1-F1
#
_entry.id   AF-A0A938KIQ1-F1
#
_cell.length_a   1.000
_cell.length_b   1.000
_cell.length_c   1.000
_cell.angle_alpha   90.00
_cell.angle_beta   90.00
_cell.angle_gamma   90.00
#
_symmetry.space_group_name_H-M   'P 1'
#
loop_
_entity.id
_entity.type
_entity.pdbx_description
1 polymer ?
#
loop_
_entity_poly.entity_id
_entity_poly.type
_entity_poly.pdbx_seq_one_letter_code
_entity_poly.pdbx_strand_id
1 'polypeptide(L)'
;GIDLMQCRDVTISNCHIDCLRREGGRPAGGDDAIKLGSDLALGAVLPSENITVKNCYLASGCNGLQFGSETIGAFRHIRFENIRIAAAGKAGISITSNDGSVIEDVVCRDITMEQTFAPIFLKVSNVARVPAGTYRRGAIRRVRFENITATNCGHPVTGAEMPSVLWGKPGAPIEEIEFRNVRITVKGGGTLEQAALTPAENDARFPRDVGALPASGWYLRHVRQVRFSDCQFGFEKPDHRASVVADAVDGVAFERCGLQRGAGRESALDLRNGARVTTSSSGPAPDAARPGRP
;
A
#
# COMPACT_ATOMS: atom_id res chain seq x y z
N GLY A 1 17.86 7.54 -2.90
CA GLY A 1 17.71 6.51 -1.86
C GLY A 1 18.77 5.45 -2.02
N ILE A 2 18.44 4.22 -1.65
CA ILE A 2 19.21 3.01 -1.93
C ILE A 2 18.39 2.12 -2.85
N ASP A 3 18.96 1.74 -3.99
CA ASP A 3 18.31 0.89 -4.98
C ASP A 3 19.02 -0.46 -5.04
N LEU A 4 18.32 -1.52 -4.64
CA LEU A 4 18.78 -2.90 -4.70
C LEU A 4 18.24 -3.56 -5.97
N MET A 5 19.10 -3.66 -6.98
CA MET A 5 18.75 -4.23 -8.29
C MET A 5 19.25 -5.66 -8.39
N GLN A 6 18.34 -6.62 -8.26
CA GLN A 6 18.64 -8.07 -8.32
C GLN A 6 19.72 -8.52 -7.30
N CYS A 7 19.59 -8.09 -6.05
CA CYS A 7 20.59 -8.32 -4.99
C CYS A 7 20.20 -9.46 -4.04
N ARG A 8 21.19 -10.15 -3.50
CA ARG A 8 21.00 -11.19 -2.48
C ARG A 8 21.83 -10.92 -1.23
N ASP A 9 21.33 -11.39 -0.09
CA ASP A 9 22.05 -11.41 1.19
C ASP A 9 22.46 -9.98 1.66
N VAL A 10 21.50 -9.05 1.66
CA VAL A 10 21.71 -7.62 1.96
C VAL A 10 21.11 -7.23 3.30
N THR A 11 21.85 -6.47 4.11
CA THR A 11 21.30 -5.77 5.28
C THR A 11 21.51 -4.26 5.14
N ILE A 12 20.42 -3.50 5.23
CA ILE A 12 20.43 -2.04 5.42
C ILE A 12 19.98 -1.76 6.85
N SER A 13 20.79 -1.09 7.66
CA SER A 13 20.39 -0.81 9.04
C SER A 13 20.95 0.46 9.63
N ASN A 14 20.18 1.06 10.55
CA ASN A 14 20.57 2.26 11.30
C ASN A 14 20.85 3.47 10.39
N CYS A 15 20.06 3.61 9.33
CA CYS A 15 20.22 4.68 8.34
C CYS A 15 19.19 5.79 8.54
N HIS A 16 19.61 7.03 8.31
CA HIS A 16 18.74 8.16 8.05
C HIS A 16 18.80 8.46 6.56
N ILE A 17 17.68 8.26 5.85
CA ILE A 17 17.59 8.45 4.40
C ILE A 17 16.52 9.49 4.11
N ASP A 18 16.93 10.72 3.80
CA ASP A 18 16.04 11.80 3.37
C ASP A 18 16.20 12.03 1.85
N CYS A 19 15.19 11.57 1.12
CA CYS A 19 15.02 11.75 -0.33
C CYS A 19 13.87 12.71 -0.64
N LEU A 20 13.39 13.49 0.34
CA LEU A 20 12.39 14.52 0.14
C LEU A 20 13.07 15.82 -0.25
N ARG A 21 13.06 16.12 -1.56
CA ARG A 21 13.62 17.37 -2.10
C ARG A 21 12.82 18.56 -1.58
N ARG A 22 13.51 19.63 -1.18
CA ARG A 22 12.91 20.87 -0.69
C ARG A 22 13.34 22.07 -1.53
N GLU A 23 12.39 22.95 -1.80
CA GLU A 23 12.62 24.27 -2.42
C GLU A 23 12.07 25.34 -1.47
N GLY A 24 12.91 26.32 -1.10
CA GLY A 24 12.53 27.33 -0.10
C GLY A 24 12.08 26.73 1.25
N GLY A 25 12.66 25.59 1.64
CA GLY A 25 12.31 24.84 2.86
C GLY A 25 11.04 23.98 2.77
N ARG A 26 10.26 24.09 1.69
CA ARG A 26 9.02 23.34 1.48
C ARG A 26 9.25 22.07 0.65
N PRO A 27 8.52 20.97 0.90
CA PRO A 27 8.56 19.80 0.03
C PRO A 27 8.28 20.13 -1.43
N ALA A 28 9.09 19.60 -2.34
CA ALA A 28 9.03 19.87 -3.79
C ALA A 28 9.16 18.59 -4.65
N GLY A 29 9.08 17.40 -4.05
CA GLY A 29 9.22 16.11 -4.73
C GLY A 29 10.43 15.33 -4.25
N GLY A 30 11.03 14.52 -5.11
CA GLY A 30 12.11 13.60 -4.75
C GLY A 30 11.83 12.20 -5.27
N ASP A 31 12.61 11.22 -4.81
CA ASP A 31 12.55 9.84 -5.27
C ASP A 31 12.48 8.84 -4.10
N ASP A 32 12.41 7.55 -4.43
CA ASP A 32 12.27 6.45 -3.47
C ASP A 32 13.41 6.46 -2.43
N ALA A 33 13.05 6.20 -1.17
CA ALA A 33 14.05 6.11 -0.11
C ALA A 33 14.78 4.76 -0.16
N ILE A 34 14.04 3.65 -0.19
CA ILE A 34 14.60 2.31 -0.43
C ILE A 34 13.76 1.59 -1.49
N LYS A 35 14.44 1.17 -2.55
CA LYS A 35 13.84 0.46 -3.69
C LYS A 35 14.47 -0.91 -3.87
N LEU A 36 13.65 -1.91 -4.14
CA LEU A 36 14.03 -3.21 -4.66
C LEU A 36 13.52 -3.31 -6.10
N GLY A 37 14.38 -3.61 -7.05
CA GLY A 37 14.03 -3.68 -8.47
C GLY A 37 14.73 -4.82 -9.21
N SER A 38 14.28 -5.06 -10.43
CA SER A 38 14.86 -6.04 -11.33
C SER A 38 14.56 -5.69 -12.79
N ASP A 39 15.60 -5.69 -13.63
CA ASP A 39 15.54 -5.36 -15.05
C ASP A 39 16.46 -6.30 -15.86
N LEU A 40 16.69 -5.98 -17.14
CA LEU A 40 17.53 -6.78 -18.03
C LEU A 40 18.96 -6.25 -18.18
N ALA A 41 19.36 -5.24 -17.41
CA ALA A 41 20.65 -4.57 -17.58
C ALA A 41 21.85 -5.50 -17.32
N LEU A 42 21.67 -6.54 -16.49
CA LEU A 42 22.70 -7.55 -16.23
C LEU A 42 22.84 -8.61 -17.33
N GLY A 43 21.99 -8.58 -18.37
CA GLY A 43 21.91 -9.64 -19.39
C GLY A 43 21.28 -10.95 -18.89
N ALA A 44 20.92 -11.01 -17.60
CA ALA A 44 20.21 -12.11 -16.97
C ALA A 44 19.23 -11.58 -15.92
N VAL A 45 18.13 -12.30 -15.73
CA VAL A 45 17.15 -12.03 -14.67
C VAL A 45 17.58 -12.80 -13.44
N LEU A 46 18.01 -12.09 -12.40
CA LEU A 46 18.40 -12.68 -11.12
C LEU A 46 17.37 -12.36 -10.04
N PRO A 47 17.12 -13.28 -9.09
CA PRO A 47 16.22 -13.02 -7.98
C PRO A 47 16.83 -12.02 -6.99
N SER A 48 15.98 -11.25 -6.34
CA SER A 48 16.33 -10.52 -5.13
C SER A 48 15.87 -11.33 -3.90
N GLU A 49 16.79 -11.72 -3.03
CA GLU A 49 16.46 -12.57 -1.88
C GLU A 49 17.29 -12.31 -0.62
N ASN A 50 16.74 -12.67 0.53
CA ASN A 50 17.40 -12.52 1.84
C ASN A 50 17.83 -11.07 2.11
N ILE A 51 16.87 -10.15 2.02
CA ILE A 51 17.12 -8.71 2.25
C ILE A 51 16.43 -8.30 3.54
N THR A 52 17.18 -7.64 4.43
CA THR A 52 16.64 -7.05 5.65
C THR A 52 16.92 -5.55 5.68
N VAL A 53 15.88 -4.75 5.91
CA VAL A 53 15.98 -3.33 6.20
C VAL A 53 15.47 -3.10 7.61
N LYS A 54 16.28 -2.51 8.49
CA LYS A 54 15.86 -2.30 9.87
C LYS A 54 16.40 -1.04 10.55
N ASN A 55 15.65 -0.51 11.51
CA ASN A 55 16.06 0.64 12.32
C ASN A 55 16.35 1.88 11.46
N CYS A 56 15.49 2.17 10.49
CA CYS A 56 15.71 3.26 9.54
C CYS A 56 14.70 4.39 9.71
N TYR A 57 15.19 5.62 9.54
CA TYR A 57 14.36 6.79 9.30
C TYR A 57 14.35 7.09 7.80
N LEU A 58 13.16 7.23 7.21
CA LEU A 58 12.96 7.46 5.79
C LEU A 58 12.09 8.71 5.56
N ALA A 59 12.47 9.56 4.63
CA ALA A 59 11.62 10.58 4.04
C ALA A 59 11.77 10.53 2.51
N SER A 60 10.67 10.61 1.77
CA SER A 60 10.70 10.42 0.32
C SER A 60 9.70 11.31 -0.41
N GLY A 61 10.13 11.87 -1.55
CA GLY A 61 9.22 12.48 -2.52
C GLY A 61 8.42 11.47 -3.34
N CYS A 62 8.81 10.20 -3.35
CA CYS A 62 8.09 9.08 -3.94
C CYS A 62 7.71 8.06 -2.85
N ASN A 63 8.29 6.87 -2.83
CA ASN A 63 7.93 5.83 -1.88
C ASN A 63 8.93 5.73 -0.72
N GLY A 64 8.43 5.46 0.49
CA GLY A 64 9.29 5.10 1.61
C GLY A 64 10.00 3.77 1.33
N LEU A 65 9.21 2.73 1.05
CA LEU A 65 9.68 1.40 0.66
C LEU A 65 9.01 0.99 -0.66
N GLN A 66 9.78 0.49 -1.63
CA GLN A 66 9.26 0.12 -2.96
C GLN A 66 9.79 -1.22 -3.47
N PHE A 67 8.91 -2.02 -4.07
CA PHE A 67 9.28 -3.06 -5.04
C PHE A 67 8.87 -2.62 -6.45
N GLY A 68 9.84 -2.23 -7.27
CA GLY A 68 9.63 -1.69 -8.62
C GLY A 68 10.19 -0.28 -8.82
N SER A 69 9.87 0.42 -9.90
CA SER A 69 8.81 0.04 -10.82
C SER A 69 9.17 -1.18 -11.67
N GLU A 70 10.45 -1.36 -12.01
CA GLU A 70 11.00 -2.48 -12.77
C GLU A 70 11.02 -3.76 -11.91
N THR A 71 10.21 -4.75 -12.30
CA THR A 71 9.97 -5.97 -11.50
C THR A 71 9.85 -7.20 -12.40
N ILE A 72 10.95 -7.58 -13.04
CA ILE A 72 11.04 -8.76 -13.90
C ILE A 72 11.41 -10.02 -13.08
N GLY A 73 12.48 -9.93 -12.29
CA GLY A 73 12.96 -11.01 -11.43
C GLY A 73 12.12 -11.20 -10.17
N ALA A 74 12.18 -12.40 -9.60
CA ALA A 74 11.46 -12.74 -8.38
C ALA A 74 12.04 -12.04 -7.13
N PHE A 75 11.18 -11.76 -6.16
CA PHE A 75 11.56 -11.20 -4.86
C PHE A 75 11.06 -12.11 -3.75
N ARG A 76 11.94 -12.56 -2.85
CA ARG A 76 11.56 -13.44 -1.73
C ARG A 76 12.38 -13.24 -0.48
N HIS A 77 11.81 -13.57 0.68
CA HIS A 77 12.50 -13.50 1.97
C HIS A 77 13.01 -12.09 2.27
N ILE A 78 12.08 -11.13 2.24
CA ILE A 78 12.37 -9.71 2.45
C ILE A 78 11.73 -9.25 3.75
N ARG A 79 12.50 -8.53 4.57
CA ARG A 79 12.03 -8.01 5.86
C ARG A 79 12.27 -6.52 5.98
N PHE A 80 11.23 -5.78 6.35
CA PHE A 80 11.27 -4.39 6.77
C PHE A 80 10.82 -4.31 8.23
N GLU A 81 11.68 -3.79 9.11
CA GLU A 81 11.43 -3.82 10.56
C GLU A 81 11.88 -2.55 11.26
N ASN A 82 11.05 -2.02 12.18
CA ASN A 82 11.40 -0.85 12.98
C ASN A 82 11.80 0.36 12.09
N ILE A 83 10.82 0.85 11.33
CA ILE A 83 11.03 1.93 10.35
C ILE A 83 10.10 3.10 10.65
N ARG A 84 10.65 4.32 10.64
CA ARG A 84 9.88 5.56 10.65
C ARG A 84 9.90 6.17 9.26
N ILE A 85 8.73 6.32 8.64
CA ILE A 85 8.55 7.00 7.35
C ILE A 85 7.93 8.36 7.62
N ALA A 86 8.72 9.43 7.60
CA ALA A 86 8.23 10.76 7.92
C ALA A 86 7.40 11.41 6.80
N ALA A 87 7.64 11.01 5.55
CA ALA A 87 6.86 11.44 4.40
C ALA A 87 7.07 10.48 3.22
N ALA A 88 6.03 10.28 2.41
CA ALA A 88 6.11 9.57 1.14
C ALA A 88 5.11 10.13 0.11
N GLY A 89 5.59 10.79 -0.93
CA GLY A 89 4.75 11.40 -1.97
C GLY A 89 3.98 10.43 -2.88
N LYS A 90 4.34 9.14 -2.91
CA LYS A 90 3.58 8.09 -3.59
C LYS A 90 2.97 7.13 -2.58
N ALA A 91 3.78 6.28 -1.95
CA ALA A 91 3.29 5.40 -0.92
C ALA A 91 4.26 5.19 0.22
N GLY A 92 3.74 4.97 1.43
CA GLY A 92 4.57 4.54 2.56
C GLY A 92 5.27 3.22 2.22
N ILE A 93 4.46 2.22 1.87
CA ILE A 93 4.91 0.91 1.40
C ILE A 93 4.25 0.60 0.06
N SER A 94 5.06 0.37 -0.97
CA SER A 94 4.61 0.04 -2.32
C SER A 94 5.19 -1.30 -2.77
N ILE A 95 4.32 -2.22 -3.17
CA ILE A 95 4.72 -3.52 -3.70
C ILE A 95 4.02 -3.73 -5.04
N THR A 96 4.76 -3.62 -6.14
CA THR A 96 4.16 -3.70 -7.48
C THR A 96 4.81 -4.78 -8.31
N SER A 97 4.00 -5.71 -8.83
CA SER A 97 4.45 -6.66 -9.85
C SER A 97 3.96 -6.17 -11.21
N ASN A 98 4.86 -5.50 -11.93
CA ASN A 98 4.53 -4.79 -13.16
C ASN A 98 4.98 -5.53 -14.42
N ASP A 99 6.08 -6.26 -14.33
CA ASP A 99 6.76 -6.85 -15.49
C ASP A 99 6.76 -8.39 -15.46
N GLY A 100 6.07 -8.98 -14.47
CA GLY A 100 5.90 -10.43 -14.35
C GLY A 100 6.53 -11.06 -13.11
N SER A 101 7.16 -10.28 -12.22
CA SER A 101 7.76 -10.82 -11.00
C SER A 101 6.75 -11.57 -10.12
N VAL A 102 7.25 -12.63 -9.49
CA VAL A 102 6.63 -13.20 -8.30
C VAL A 102 7.28 -12.52 -7.09
N ILE A 103 6.45 -11.86 -6.27
CA ILE A 103 6.85 -11.23 -5.02
C ILE A 103 6.20 -12.02 -3.89
N GLU A 104 7.00 -12.67 -3.06
CA GLU A 104 6.50 -13.56 -2.01
C GLU A 104 7.33 -13.49 -0.72
N ASP A 105 6.77 -13.96 0.40
CA ASP A 105 7.49 -14.07 1.67
C ASP A 105 8.10 -12.73 2.14
N VAL A 106 7.24 -11.72 2.24
CA VAL A 106 7.60 -10.36 2.67
C VAL A 106 6.98 -10.06 4.03
N VAL A 107 7.79 -9.54 4.95
CA VAL A 107 7.35 -9.11 6.28
C VAL A 107 7.64 -7.63 6.47
N CYS A 108 6.61 -6.85 6.75
CA CYS A 108 6.67 -5.44 7.11
C CYS A 108 6.16 -5.30 8.55
N ARG A 109 7.04 -4.99 9.51
CA ARG A 109 6.63 -4.89 10.92
C ARG A 109 7.21 -3.70 11.66
N ASP A 110 6.46 -3.24 12.65
CA ASP A 110 6.87 -2.15 13.55
C ASP A 110 7.21 -0.88 12.74
N ILE A 111 6.23 -0.41 11.95
CA ILE A 111 6.40 0.73 11.04
C ILE A 111 5.48 1.87 11.47
N THR A 112 6.04 3.06 11.62
CA THR A 112 5.26 4.30 11.76
C THR A 112 5.41 5.14 10.51
N MET A 113 4.32 5.71 10.02
CA MET A 113 4.35 6.58 8.85
C MET A 113 3.47 7.82 8.99
N GLU A 114 3.96 8.93 8.47
CA GLU A 114 3.29 10.23 8.40
C GLU A 114 3.36 10.77 6.97
N GLN A 115 2.43 11.64 6.58
CA GLN A 115 2.44 12.33 5.27
C GLN A 115 2.68 11.40 4.07
N THR A 116 1.95 10.28 4.04
CA THR A 116 1.97 9.32 2.93
C THR A 116 0.76 9.53 2.03
N PHE A 117 0.97 9.66 0.72
CA PHE A 117 -0.13 9.82 -0.23
C PHE A 117 -1.06 8.59 -0.24
N ALA A 118 -0.50 7.40 -0.42
CA ALA A 118 -1.15 6.12 -0.16
C ALA A 118 -0.36 5.36 0.93
N PRO A 119 -0.93 5.01 2.09
CA PRO A 119 -0.15 4.34 3.14
C PRO A 119 0.44 2.99 2.68
N ILE A 120 -0.40 2.12 2.12
CA ILE A 120 0.00 0.79 1.61
C ILE A 120 -0.58 0.60 0.20
N PHE A 121 0.27 0.30 -0.77
CA PHE A 121 -0.11 0.14 -2.17
C PHE A 121 0.47 -1.14 -2.76
N LEU A 122 -0.40 -2.12 -3.01
CA LEU A 122 -0.08 -3.39 -3.65
C LEU A 122 -0.83 -3.47 -4.98
N LYS A 123 -0.10 -3.70 -6.08
CA LYS A 123 -0.73 -3.81 -7.40
C LYS A 123 -0.03 -4.79 -8.33
N VAL A 124 -0.83 -5.61 -9.01
CA VAL A 124 -0.39 -6.41 -10.16
C VAL A 124 -0.77 -5.66 -11.44
N SER A 125 0.17 -5.49 -12.35
CA SER A 125 -0.06 -4.81 -13.64
C SER A 125 0.61 -5.56 -14.81
N ASN A 126 0.33 -5.08 -16.02
CA ASN A 126 0.85 -5.57 -17.28
C ASN A 126 1.63 -4.46 -18.01
N VAL A 127 2.63 -3.90 -17.34
CA VAL A 127 3.57 -2.98 -18.01
C VAL A 127 4.50 -3.77 -18.93
N ALA A 128 4.85 -5.00 -18.52
CA ALA A 128 5.51 -6.00 -19.35
C ALA A 128 6.77 -5.53 -20.06
N ARG A 129 7.72 -4.91 -19.34
CA ARG A 129 9.06 -4.54 -19.86
C ARG A 129 9.98 -5.75 -20.02
N VAL A 130 9.52 -6.73 -20.78
CA VAL A 130 10.21 -7.98 -21.08
C VAL A 130 10.17 -8.23 -22.60
N PRO A 131 11.03 -9.11 -23.15
CA PRO A 131 11.01 -9.41 -24.58
C PRO A 131 9.63 -9.88 -25.05
N ALA A 132 9.30 -9.59 -26.32
CA ALA A 132 8.02 -9.98 -26.90
C ALA A 132 7.77 -11.49 -26.76
N GLY A 133 6.55 -11.86 -26.35
CA GLY A 133 6.14 -13.26 -26.18
C GLY A 133 6.58 -13.93 -24.87
N THR A 134 7.43 -13.29 -24.06
CA THR A 134 7.93 -13.90 -22.80
C THR A 134 7.13 -13.50 -21.58
N TYR A 135 6.33 -12.42 -21.64
CA TYR A 135 5.54 -11.96 -20.52
C TYR A 135 4.65 -13.07 -19.95
N ARG A 136 4.72 -13.19 -18.63
CA ARG A 136 3.78 -13.94 -17.81
C ARG A 136 3.34 -13.01 -16.69
N ARG A 137 2.05 -13.04 -16.38
CA ARG A 137 1.51 -12.19 -15.31
C ARG A 137 2.13 -12.61 -13.99
N GLY A 138 2.63 -11.63 -13.26
CA GLY A 138 3.26 -11.83 -11.97
C GLY A 138 2.26 -12.06 -10.84
N ALA A 139 2.78 -12.26 -9.64
CA ALA A 139 1.99 -12.55 -8.44
C ALA A 139 2.55 -11.80 -7.22
N ILE A 140 1.67 -11.46 -6.29
CA ILE A 140 2.03 -10.96 -4.95
C ILE A 140 1.32 -11.85 -3.95
N ARG A 141 2.08 -12.56 -3.10
CA ARG A 141 1.50 -13.44 -2.09
C ARG A 141 2.33 -13.59 -0.82
N ARG A 142 1.72 -14.07 0.27
CA ARG A 142 2.40 -14.29 1.56
C ARG A 142 3.13 -13.04 2.05
N VAL A 143 2.37 -11.96 2.20
CA VAL A 143 2.87 -10.69 2.73
C VAL A 143 2.21 -10.42 4.07
N ARG A 144 3.02 -10.17 5.10
CA ARG A 144 2.55 -9.85 6.45
C ARG A 144 2.88 -8.41 6.80
N PHE A 145 1.86 -7.68 7.25
CA PHE A 145 1.93 -6.34 7.83
C PHE A 145 1.56 -6.43 9.31
N GLU A 146 2.47 -6.08 10.21
CA GLU A 146 2.26 -6.20 11.65
C GLU A 146 2.69 -4.94 12.40
N ASN A 147 1.88 -4.45 13.34
CA ASN A 147 2.20 -3.27 14.16
C ASN A 147 2.55 -2.04 13.29
N ILE A 148 1.63 -1.63 12.43
CA ILE A 148 1.82 -0.47 11.55
C ILE A 148 0.87 0.65 11.96
N THR A 149 1.40 1.86 12.12
CA THR A 149 0.58 3.06 12.36
C THR A 149 0.84 4.10 11.26
N ALA A 150 -0.22 4.58 10.62
CA ALA A 150 -0.18 5.68 9.68
C ALA A 150 -1.11 6.81 10.13
N THR A 151 -0.56 8.02 10.29
CA THR A 151 -1.31 9.22 10.70
C THR A 151 -0.97 10.38 9.79
N ASN A 152 -1.77 11.45 9.82
CA ASN A 152 -1.55 12.63 9.00
C ASN A 152 -1.27 12.27 7.52
N CYS A 153 -2.02 11.30 6.99
CA CYS A 153 -1.85 10.84 5.61
C CYS A 153 -2.14 12.00 4.64
N GLY A 154 -1.48 11.99 3.50
CA GLY A 154 -1.55 13.05 2.50
C GLY A 154 -0.18 13.30 1.86
N HIS A 155 -0.20 13.63 0.57
CA HIS A 155 0.97 13.96 -0.21
C HIS A 155 1.68 15.20 0.39
N PRO A 156 3.01 15.18 0.60
CA PRO A 156 3.72 16.23 1.34
C PRO A 156 3.70 17.60 0.63
N VAL A 157 3.46 17.61 -0.69
CA VAL A 157 3.31 18.84 -1.50
C VAL A 157 1.86 19.29 -1.67
N THR A 158 0.96 18.41 -2.12
CA THR A 158 -0.40 18.78 -2.53
C THR A 158 -1.45 18.58 -1.44
N GLY A 159 -1.13 17.84 -0.38
CA GLY A 159 -2.08 17.43 0.66
C GLY A 159 -3.15 16.44 0.18
N ALA A 160 -3.15 16.04 -1.10
CA ALA A 160 -4.05 15.04 -1.63
C ALA A 160 -3.80 13.68 -0.97
N GLU A 161 -4.79 12.80 -0.94
CA GLU A 161 -4.66 11.47 -0.37
C GLU A 161 -5.31 10.40 -1.25
N MET A 162 -4.95 9.16 -0.98
CA MET A 162 -5.52 7.97 -1.60
C MET A 162 -5.67 6.89 -0.54
N PRO A 163 -6.74 6.06 -0.59
CA PRO A 163 -6.84 4.91 0.29
C PRO A 163 -5.65 3.96 0.11
N SER A 164 -5.46 3.06 1.06
CA SER A 164 -4.61 1.89 0.84
C SER A 164 -5.26 0.99 -0.21
N VAL A 165 -4.45 0.34 -1.04
CA VAL A 165 -4.93 -0.42 -2.21
C VAL A 165 -4.27 -1.77 -2.27
N LEU A 166 -5.09 -2.81 -2.43
CA LEU A 166 -4.66 -4.11 -2.96
C LEU A 166 -5.46 -4.33 -4.25
N TRP A 167 -4.79 -4.27 -5.39
CA TRP A 167 -5.43 -4.46 -6.69
C TRP A 167 -4.69 -5.53 -7.51
N GLY A 168 -5.21 -6.75 -7.46
CA GLY A 168 -4.77 -7.87 -8.30
C GLY A 168 -5.37 -7.80 -9.71
N LYS A 169 -5.42 -8.94 -10.39
CA LYS A 169 -6.06 -9.04 -11.71
C LYS A 169 -6.94 -10.28 -11.80
N PRO A 170 -7.94 -10.28 -12.70
CA PRO A 170 -8.63 -11.53 -13.05
C PRO A 170 -7.59 -12.60 -13.45
N GLY A 171 -7.66 -13.77 -12.81
CA GLY A 171 -6.70 -14.86 -13.01
C GLY A 171 -5.33 -14.70 -12.34
N ALA A 172 -5.06 -13.56 -11.69
CA ALA A 172 -3.85 -13.35 -10.88
C ALA A 172 -4.19 -12.47 -9.66
N PRO A 173 -4.93 -13.01 -8.69
CA PRO A 173 -5.28 -12.26 -7.49
C PRO A 173 -4.02 -11.97 -6.66
N ILE A 174 -4.08 -10.89 -5.87
CA ILE A 174 -3.15 -10.74 -4.74
C ILE A 174 -3.68 -11.60 -3.61
N GLU A 175 -2.82 -12.44 -3.01
CA GLU A 175 -3.31 -13.47 -2.11
C GLU A 175 -2.46 -13.73 -0.87
N GLU A 176 -3.07 -14.35 0.15
CA GLU A 176 -2.37 -14.70 1.39
C GLU A 176 -1.72 -13.47 2.05
N ILE A 177 -2.53 -12.41 2.25
CA ILE A 177 -2.07 -11.16 2.87
C ILE A 177 -2.63 -11.05 4.29
N GLU A 178 -1.75 -10.76 5.25
CA GLU A 178 -2.12 -10.62 6.66
C GLU A 178 -1.81 -9.21 7.15
N PHE A 179 -2.82 -8.56 7.73
CA PHE A 179 -2.69 -7.31 8.47
C PHE A 179 -3.02 -7.58 9.93
N ARG A 180 -2.07 -7.35 10.84
CA ARG A 180 -2.25 -7.52 12.28
C ARG A 180 -1.88 -6.24 13.01
N ASN A 181 -2.79 -5.72 13.84
CA ASN A 181 -2.57 -4.49 14.60
C ASN A 181 -2.09 -3.33 13.70
N VAL A 182 -2.84 -3.10 12.62
CA VAL A 182 -2.59 -2.00 11.67
C VAL A 182 -3.61 -0.89 11.91
N ARG A 183 -3.13 0.33 12.14
CA ARG A 183 -3.94 1.52 12.45
C ARG A 183 -3.66 2.61 11.44
N ILE A 184 -4.65 3.01 10.66
CA ILE A 184 -4.49 4.08 9.64
C ILE A 184 -5.59 5.12 9.84
N THR A 185 -5.17 6.38 10.00
CA THR A 185 -6.07 7.53 10.00
C THR A 185 -5.73 8.44 8.82
N VAL A 186 -6.65 8.54 7.87
CA VAL A 186 -6.55 9.43 6.69
C VAL A 186 -7.24 10.78 6.95
N LYS A 187 -7.13 11.74 6.04
CA LYS A 187 -7.83 13.04 6.15
C LYS A 187 -9.32 12.91 5.93
N GLY A 188 -9.76 12.09 4.99
CA GLY A 188 -11.16 12.01 4.58
C GLY A 188 -11.62 13.23 3.80
N GLY A 189 -12.94 13.48 3.80
CA GLY A 189 -13.56 14.53 2.99
C GLY A 189 -14.00 14.08 1.60
N GLY A 190 -14.07 12.77 1.35
CA GLY A 190 -14.57 12.22 0.09
C GLY A 190 -16.05 12.52 -0.15
N THR A 191 -16.40 12.74 -1.42
CA THR A 191 -17.75 13.15 -1.84
C THR A 191 -18.66 11.98 -2.19
N LEU A 192 -19.96 12.25 -2.37
CA LEU A 192 -20.92 11.26 -2.84
C LEU A 192 -20.61 10.79 -4.27
N GLU A 193 -20.16 11.69 -5.14
CA GLU A 193 -19.74 11.36 -6.52
C GLU A 193 -18.56 10.39 -6.50
N GLN A 194 -17.57 10.65 -5.62
CA GLN A 194 -16.44 9.73 -5.45
C GLN A 194 -16.88 8.37 -4.91
N ALA A 195 -17.81 8.34 -3.94
CA ALA A 195 -18.35 7.10 -3.39
C ALA A 195 -19.10 6.24 -4.43
N ALA A 196 -19.71 6.87 -5.43
CA ALA A 196 -20.44 6.21 -6.51
C ALA A 196 -19.53 5.66 -7.63
N LEU A 197 -18.23 5.98 -7.62
CA LEU A 197 -17.31 5.56 -8.69
C LEU A 197 -17.24 4.03 -8.81
N THR A 198 -17.15 3.56 -10.05
CA THR A 198 -16.80 2.19 -10.40
C THR A 198 -15.52 2.22 -11.23
N PRO A 199 -14.34 2.14 -10.59
CA PRO A 199 -13.06 2.23 -11.29
C PRO A 199 -12.95 1.19 -12.41
N ALA A 200 -12.46 1.58 -13.58
CA ALA A 200 -12.18 0.65 -14.67
C ALA A 200 -10.92 -0.19 -14.37
N GLU A 201 -10.85 -1.40 -14.94
CA GLU A 201 -9.59 -2.15 -14.95
C GLU A 201 -8.49 -1.34 -15.63
N ASN A 202 -7.31 -1.28 -15.01
CA ASN A 202 -6.16 -0.61 -15.60
C ASN A 202 -4.82 -1.21 -15.14
N ASP A 203 -3.77 -0.94 -15.90
CA ASP A 203 -2.39 -1.35 -15.61
C ASP A 203 -1.52 -0.19 -15.10
N ALA A 204 -2.14 0.86 -14.55
CA ALA A 204 -1.40 1.90 -13.85
C ALA A 204 -0.56 1.28 -12.73
N ARG A 205 0.70 1.71 -12.61
CA ARG A 205 1.68 1.16 -11.66
C ARG A 205 1.99 2.08 -10.49
N PHE A 206 1.51 3.31 -10.53
CA PHE A 206 1.69 4.29 -9.46
C PHE A 206 0.33 4.72 -8.89
N PRO A 207 0.23 4.97 -7.58
CA PRO A 207 -1.02 5.36 -6.93
C PRO A 207 -1.78 6.47 -7.68
N ARG A 208 -1.09 7.57 -8.03
CA ARG A 208 -1.71 8.74 -8.68
C ARG A 208 -2.33 8.43 -10.05
N ASP A 209 -1.81 7.41 -10.74
CA ASP A 209 -2.21 7.05 -12.10
C ASP A 209 -3.41 6.07 -12.10
N VAL A 210 -3.78 5.54 -10.93
CA VAL A 210 -4.93 4.64 -10.76
C VAL A 210 -6.27 5.37 -10.89
N GLY A 211 -6.28 6.68 -10.59
CA GLY A 211 -7.48 7.51 -10.55
C GLY A 211 -8.17 7.52 -9.19
N ALA A 212 -9.30 8.22 -9.11
CA ALA A 212 -10.08 8.34 -7.90
C ALA A 212 -10.75 7.00 -7.52
N LEU A 213 -10.83 6.72 -6.22
CA LEU A 213 -11.34 5.45 -5.68
C LEU A 213 -12.52 5.69 -4.72
N PRO A 214 -13.53 4.79 -4.73
CA PRO A 214 -14.74 4.91 -3.91
C PRO A 214 -14.56 4.55 -2.43
N ALA A 215 -13.32 4.37 -1.97
CA ALA A 215 -12.98 4.02 -0.60
C ALA A 215 -12.21 5.15 0.09
N SER A 216 -12.42 5.32 1.40
CA SER A 216 -11.60 6.21 2.23
C SER A 216 -10.41 5.49 2.87
N GLY A 217 -10.57 4.24 3.28
CA GLY A 217 -9.52 3.44 3.93
C GLY A 217 -8.84 2.43 2.99
N TRP A 218 -9.61 1.48 2.46
CA TRP A 218 -9.12 0.37 1.63
C TRP A 218 -9.92 0.17 0.35
N TYR A 219 -9.23 0.10 -0.78
CA TYR A 219 -9.78 -0.45 -2.01
C TYR A 219 -9.16 -1.82 -2.27
N LEU A 220 -9.98 -2.87 -2.19
CA LEU A 220 -9.58 -4.25 -2.38
C LEU A 220 -10.24 -4.77 -3.66
N ARG A 221 -9.43 -5.21 -4.63
CA ARG A 221 -9.94 -5.75 -5.89
C ARG A 221 -9.13 -6.91 -6.42
N HIS A 222 -9.81 -7.99 -6.81
CA HIS A 222 -9.19 -9.27 -7.20
C HIS A 222 -8.18 -9.73 -6.15
N VAL A 223 -8.64 -9.85 -4.92
CA VAL A 223 -7.82 -10.35 -3.80
C VAL A 223 -8.40 -11.63 -3.26
N ARG A 224 -7.53 -12.51 -2.75
CA ARG A 224 -7.92 -13.79 -2.17
C ARG A 224 -7.25 -14.01 -0.82
N GLN A 225 -7.97 -14.53 0.17
CA GLN A 225 -7.38 -14.88 1.48
C GLN A 225 -6.62 -13.70 2.12
N VAL A 226 -7.33 -12.58 2.32
CA VAL A 226 -6.79 -11.40 3.01
C VAL A 226 -7.39 -11.31 4.41
N ARG A 227 -6.55 -11.25 5.44
CA ARG A 227 -7.00 -11.18 6.84
C ARG A 227 -6.59 -9.86 7.48
N PHE A 228 -7.53 -9.19 8.11
CA PHE A 228 -7.31 -8.08 9.01
C PHE A 228 -7.66 -8.53 10.43
N SER A 229 -6.72 -8.42 11.36
CA SER A 229 -6.91 -8.78 12.77
C SER A 229 -6.44 -7.64 13.66
N ASP A 230 -7.31 -7.17 14.56
CA ASP A 230 -7.01 -6.08 15.51
C ASP A 230 -6.64 -4.75 14.82
N CYS A 231 -7.18 -4.52 13.62
CA CYS A 231 -6.94 -3.31 12.82
C CYS A 231 -7.92 -2.17 13.12
N GLN A 232 -7.48 -0.93 12.92
CA GLN A 232 -8.33 0.26 13.04
C GLN A 232 -8.16 1.16 11.82
N PHE A 233 -9.27 1.60 11.24
CA PHE A 233 -9.28 2.48 10.07
C PHE A 233 -10.24 3.64 10.31
N GLY A 234 -9.71 4.86 10.20
CA GLY A 234 -10.45 6.09 10.47
C GLY A 234 -10.08 7.23 9.53
N PHE A 235 -10.83 8.31 9.63
CA PHE A 235 -10.63 9.55 8.89
C PHE A 235 -10.92 10.77 9.77
N GLU A 236 -10.15 11.85 9.57
CA GLU A 236 -10.24 13.09 10.35
C GLU A 236 -11.52 13.89 10.05
N LYS A 237 -11.89 14.00 8.76
CA LYS A 237 -13.04 14.75 8.28
C LYS A 237 -14.15 13.81 7.82
N PRO A 238 -15.44 14.16 8.00
CA PRO A 238 -16.54 13.37 7.45
C PRO A 238 -16.30 13.02 5.98
N ASP A 239 -16.45 11.74 5.65
CA ASP A 239 -16.20 11.19 4.31
C ASP A 239 -17.41 10.36 3.88
N HIS A 240 -17.91 10.57 2.66
CA HIS A 240 -19.08 9.84 2.14
C HIS A 240 -18.75 8.46 1.55
N ARG A 241 -17.46 8.17 1.34
CA ARG A 241 -16.98 6.87 0.85
C ARG A 241 -17.06 5.81 1.94
N ALA A 242 -17.13 4.55 1.53
CA ALA A 242 -16.99 3.44 2.47
C ALA A 242 -15.55 3.37 3.00
N SER A 243 -15.38 2.91 4.24
CA SER A 243 -14.03 2.66 4.80
C SER A 243 -13.31 1.59 3.99
N VAL A 244 -14.05 0.57 3.56
CA VAL A 244 -13.54 -0.50 2.69
C VAL A 244 -14.49 -0.69 1.53
N VAL A 245 -13.95 -0.68 0.32
CA VAL A 245 -14.63 -1.20 -0.88
C VAL A 245 -13.96 -2.52 -1.25
N ALA A 246 -14.75 -3.57 -1.33
CA ALA A 246 -14.31 -4.91 -1.71
C ALA A 246 -15.00 -5.32 -3.01
N ASP A 247 -14.22 -5.44 -4.07
CA ASP A 247 -14.68 -5.65 -5.44
C ASP A 247 -14.10 -6.95 -6.02
N ALA A 248 -14.95 -7.94 -6.30
CA ALA A 248 -14.52 -9.26 -6.78
C ALA A 248 -13.43 -9.90 -5.89
N VAL A 249 -13.70 -9.93 -4.58
CA VAL A 249 -12.79 -10.50 -3.57
C VAL A 249 -13.26 -11.85 -3.08
N ASP A 250 -12.31 -12.70 -2.67
CA ASP A 250 -12.60 -14.04 -2.18
C ASP A 250 -11.91 -14.34 -0.84
N GLY A 251 -12.67 -14.44 0.24
CA GLY A 251 -12.12 -14.80 1.55
C GLY A 251 -11.36 -13.64 2.20
N VAL A 252 -11.95 -12.44 2.20
CA VAL A 252 -11.46 -11.32 3.02
C VAL A 252 -12.12 -11.41 4.40
N ALA A 253 -11.33 -11.34 5.47
CA ALA A 253 -11.85 -11.44 6.84
C ALA A 253 -11.41 -10.26 7.69
N PHE A 254 -12.33 -9.67 8.45
CA PHE A 254 -12.06 -8.66 9.47
C PHE A 254 -12.39 -9.19 10.86
N GLU A 255 -11.39 -9.28 11.72
CA GLU A 255 -11.50 -9.83 13.06
C GLU A 255 -11.06 -8.78 14.09
N ARG A 256 -11.95 -8.39 15.01
CA ARG A 256 -11.68 -7.33 16.01
C ARG A 256 -11.24 -6.01 15.36
N CYS A 257 -11.81 -5.69 14.21
CA CYS A 257 -11.50 -4.44 13.50
C CYS A 257 -12.46 -3.31 13.86
N GLY A 258 -11.93 -2.09 13.99
CA GLY A 258 -12.70 -0.86 14.11
C GLY A 258 -12.67 -0.08 12.79
N LEU A 259 -13.79 0.00 12.08
CA LEU A 259 -13.90 0.70 10.78
C LEU A 259 -14.84 1.90 10.92
N GLN A 260 -14.32 3.12 10.78
CA GLN A 260 -15.16 4.33 10.86
C GLN A 260 -16.08 4.42 9.65
N ARG A 261 -17.40 4.42 9.86
CA ARG A 261 -18.40 4.45 8.78
C ARG A 261 -18.46 5.81 8.10
N GLY A 262 -18.56 5.80 6.78
CA GLY A 262 -18.79 7.00 5.97
C GLY A 262 -20.11 7.70 6.33
N ALA A 263 -20.15 9.03 6.15
CA ALA A 263 -21.31 9.86 6.39
C ALA A 263 -22.49 9.44 5.51
N GLY A 264 -23.63 9.16 6.15
CA GLY A 264 -24.84 8.69 5.47
C GLY A 264 -24.83 7.22 5.05
N ARG A 265 -23.81 6.43 5.43
CA ARG A 265 -23.74 5.00 5.12
C ARG A 265 -24.18 4.13 6.29
N GLU A 266 -24.92 3.07 5.99
CA GLU A 266 -25.32 2.07 6.99
C GLU A 266 -24.13 1.19 7.42
N SER A 267 -23.21 0.92 6.49
CA SER A 267 -22.05 0.05 6.65
C SER A 267 -20.73 0.75 6.31
N ALA A 268 -19.66 0.34 7.01
CA ALA A 268 -18.27 0.67 6.67
C ALA A 268 -17.77 -0.07 5.42
N LEU A 269 -18.47 -1.13 5.01
CA LEU A 269 -18.13 -1.99 3.88
C LEU A 269 -19.05 -1.70 2.69
N ASP A 270 -18.47 -1.64 1.50
CA ASP A 270 -19.15 -1.63 0.20
C ASP A 270 -18.69 -2.87 -0.58
N LEU A 271 -19.59 -3.83 -0.75
CA LEU A 271 -19.31 -5.13 -1.33
C LEU A 271 -19.84 -5.20 -2.77
N ARG A 272 -18.98 -5.56 -3.72
CA ARG A 272 -19.28 -5.53 -5.16
C ARG A 272 -18.88 -6.81 -5.86
N ASN A 273 -19.55 -7.12 -6.97
CA ASN A 273 -19.17 -8.19 -7.90
C ASN A 273 -18.93 -9.56 -7.23
N GLY A 274 -19.85 -9.97 -6.35
CA GLY A 274 -19.78 -11.26 -5.66
C GLY A 274 -18.74 -11.34 -4.53
N ALA A 275 -18.28 -10.19 -4.01
CA ALA A 275 -17.33 -10.10 -2.91
C ALA A 275 -17.71 -10.99 -1.71
N ARG A 276 -16.81 -11.89 -1.33
CA ARG A 276 -16.93 -12.76 -0.15
C ARG A 276 -16.10 -12.20 1.00
N VAL A 277 -16.79 -11.51 1.92
CA VAL A 277 -16.20 -10.88 3.11
C VAL A 277 -16.86 -11.41 4.38
N THR A 278 -16.06 -11.70 5.41
CA THR A 278 -16.54 -12.05 6.74
C THR A 278 -16.08 -11.04 7.79
N THR A 279 -16.90 -10.82 8.80
CA THR A 279 -16.56 -9.97 9.96
C THR A 279 -16.88 -10.73 11.25
N SER A 280 -15.99 -10.66 12.25
CA SER A 280 -16.21 -11.31 13.55
C SER A 280 -15.71 -10.42 14.68
N SER A 281 -16.60 -10.12 15.64
CA SER A 281 -16.42 -9.16 16.75
C SER A 281 -15.93 -7.77 16.31
N SER A 282 -16.75 -6.74 16.45
CA SER A 282 -16.33 -5.36 16.19
C SER A 282 -15.46 -4.85 17.34
N GLY A 283 -14.21 -4.45 17.06
CA GLY A 283 -13.49 -3.56 17.97
C GLY A 283 -14.17 -2.19 17.97
N PRO A 284 -13.99 -1.35 19.01
CA PRO A 284 -14.49 0.02 18.97
C PRO A 284 -13.94 0.72 17.72
N ALA A 285 -14.83 1.33 16.93
CA ALA A 285 -14.40 2.19 15.83
C ALA A 285 -13.53 3.32 16.41
N PRO A 286 -12.45 3.74 15.73
CA PRO A 286 -11.70 4.89 16.18
C PRO A 286 -12.63 6.10 16.29
N ASP A 287 -12.64 6.76 17.46
CA ASP A 287 -13.34 8.02 17.63
C ASP A 287 -12.79 9.00 16.60
N ALA A 288 -13.68 9.69 15.87
CA ALA A 288 -13.29 10.84 15.07
C ALA A 288 -12.49 11.75 16.00
N ALA A 289 -11.22 12.00 15.67
CA ALA A 289 -10.32 12.76 16.52
C ALA A 289 -11.03 14.05 16.92
N ARG A 290 -11.44 14.17 18.20
CA ARG A 290 -11.94 15.43 18.72
C ARG A 290 -10.82 16.44 18.45
N PRO A 291 -11.07 17.55 17.75
CA PRO A 291 -10.05 18.58 17.61
C PRO A 291 -9.63 18.93 19.03
N GLY A 292 -8.31 18.83 19.29
CA GLY A 292 -7.75 19.22 20.57
C GLY A 292 -8.32 20.58 20.95
N ARG A 293 -8.93 20.67 22.13
CA ARG A 293 -9.29 21.96 22.70
C ARG A 293 -8.01 22.81 22.83
N PRO A 294 -8.13 24.13 22.63
CA PRO A 294 -7.03 25.03 22.25
C PRO A 294 -5.86 25.04 23.23
#